data_AF-A0A7H1PWY3-F1
#
_entry.id   AF-A0A7H1PWY3-F1
#
_cell.length_a   1.000
_cell.length_b   1.000
_cell.length_c   1.000
_cell.angle_alpha   90.00
_cell.angle_beta   90.00
_cell.angle_gamma   90.00
#
_symmetry.space_group_name_H-M   'P 1'
#
loop_
_entity.id
_entity.type
_entity.pdbx_description
1 polymer ?
#
loop_
_entity_poly.entity_id
_entity_poly.type
_entity_poly.pdbx_seq_one_letter_code
_entity_poly.pdbx_strand_id
1 'polypeptide(L)'
;MTRFARIAYTASVRGVQERNGSAHAMPRQLDGPDEPDPLGPVEQQFIAERDRFYPATVSETGWPYIQHRGGPSGFLHVLDEHTAMCRNRSGTRSAD
;
A
#
# COMPACT_ATOMS: atom_id res chain seq x y z
N MET A 1 3.00 0.65 -11.49
CA MET A 1 1.90 0.87 -10.54
C MET A 1 0.57 1.06 -11.24
N THR A 2 0.06 0.00 -11.86
CA THR A 2 -1.17 0.00 -12.66
C THR A 2 -2.41 -0.20 -11.79
N ARG A 3 -2.36 -1.17 -10.87
CA ARG A 3 -3.45 -1.47 -9.94
C ARG A 3 -3.75 -0.33 -8.97
N PHE A 4 -2.71 0.30 -8.40
CA PHE A 4 -2.87 1.53 -7.60
C PHE A 4 -3.57 2.63 -8.40
N ALA A 5 -3.13 2.87 -9.63
CA ALA A 5 -3.70 3.92 -10.46
C ALA A 5 -5.20 3.68 -10.73
N ARG A 6 -5.62 2.44 -10.91
CA ARG A 6 -7.02 2.10 -11.15
C ARG A 6 -7.92 2.36 -9.93
N ILE A 7 -7.40 2.18 -8.71
CA ILE A 7 -8.13 2.47 -7.47
C ILE A 7 -8.17 3.97 -7.21
N ALA A 8 -7.03 4.67 -7.38
CA ALA A 8 -6.89 6.07 -6.99
C ALA A 8 -7.43 7.07 -8.04
N TYR A 9 -7.40 6.73 -9.33
CA TYR A 9 -7.76 7.64 -10.43
C TYR A 9 -9.08 7.25 -11.11
N THR A 10 -10.16 7.29 -10.33
CA THR A 10 -11.52 7.09 -10.84
C THR A 10 -11.89 8.13 -11.91
N ALA A 11 -12.97 7.88 -12.66
CA ALA A 11 -13.45 8.85 -13.65
C ALA A 11 -13.75 10.23 -13.04
N SER A 12 -14.30 10.27 -11.82
CA SER A 12 -14.57 11.52 -11.12
C SER A 12 -13.29 12.26 -10.71
N VAL A 13 -12.28 11.54 -10.20
CA VAL A 13 -10.97 12.12 -9.85
C VAL A 13 -10.29 12.72 -11.08
N ARG A 14 -10.30 11.99 -12.21
CA ARG A 14 -9.73 12.48 -13.47
C ARG A 14 -10.44 13.73 -13.98
N GLY A 15 -11.77 13.77 -13.95
CA GLY A 15 -12.52 14.97 -14.34
C GLY A 15 -12.22 16.19 -13.44
N VAL A 16 -11.88 15.99 -12.17
CA VAL A 16 -11.39 17.07 -11.28
C VAL A 16 -9.97 17.50 -11.66
N GLN A 17 -9.08 16.55 -11.93
CA GLN A 17 -7.69 16.82 -12.34
C GLN A 17 -7.61 17.60 -13.65
N GLU A 18 -8.49 17.29 -14.62
CA GLU A 18 -8.61 18.03 -15.89
C GLU A 18 -9.01 19.48 -15.66
N ARG A 19 -10.04 19.72 -14.83
CA ARG A 19 -10.46 21.09 -14.47
C ARG A 19 -9.37 21.89 -13.77
N ASN A 20 -8.53 21.22 -12.98
CA ASN A 20 -7.47 21.84 -12.20
C ASN A 20 -6.12 21.90 -12.95
N GLY A 21 -6.07 21.44 -14.20
CA GLY A 21 -4.86 21.45 -15.04
C GLY A 21 -3.76 20.45 -14.61
N SER A 22 -4.05 19.53 -13.69
CA SER A 22 -3.09 18.53 -13.19
C SER A 22 -3.14 17.19 -13.93
N ALA A 23 -3.99 17.07 -14.96
CA ALA A 23 -4.17 15.84 -15.74
C ALA A 23 -2.88 15.34 -16.43
N HIS A 24 -1.93 16.22 -16.76
CA HIS A 24 -0.65 15.83 -17.37
C HIS A 24 0.35 15.21 -16.39
N ALA A 25 0.11 15.29 -15.08
CA ALA A 25 0.94 14.59 -14.08
C ALA A 25 0.63 13.08 -14.01
N MET A 26 -0.31 12.59 -14.83
CA MET A 26 -0.73 11.19 -14.84
C MET A 26 0.17 10.39 -15.80
N PRO A 27 1.04 9.50 -15.29
CA PRO A 27 1.75 8.55 -16.16
C PRO A 27 0.76 7.62 -16.87
N ARG A 28 1.14 7.02 -18.01
CA ARG A 28 0.40 5.99 -18.78
C ARG A 28 0.20 4.67 -18.01
N GLN A 29 -0.17 4.74 -16.74
CA GLN A 29 -0.25 3.63 -15.81
C GLN A 29 -1.60 2.92 -15.83
N LEU A 30 -2.56 3.35 -16.65
CA LEU A 30 -3.86 2.68 -16.75
C LEU A 30 -3.92 1.55 -17.80
N ASP A 31 -2.94 1.49 -18.71
CA ASP A 31 -2.92 0.55 -19.84
C ASP A 31 -2.18 -0.77 -19.53
N GLY A 32 -1.63 -0.90 -18.32
CA GLY A 32 -0.90 -2.11 -17.92
C GLY A 32 -1.76 -3.13 -17.18
N PRO A 33 -1.22 -4.33 -16.92
CA PRO A 33 -1.96 -5.44 -16.32
C PRO A 33 -2.48 -5.09 -14.91
N ASP A 34 -3.64 -5.66 -14.56
CA ASP A 34 -4.27 -5.53 -13.23
C ASP A 34 -3.64 -6.48 -12.21
N GLU A 35 -2.31 -6.44 -12.11
CA GLU A 35 -1.53 -7.28 -11.22
C GLU A 35 -0.89 -6.44 -10.11
N PRO A 36 -0.65 -7.02 -8.91
CA PRO A 36 0.15 -6.37 -7.90
C PRO A 36 1.54 -6.07 -8.46
N ASP A 37 2.02 -4.83 -8.29
CA ASP A 37 3.40 -4.51 -8.64
C ASP A 37 4.35 -5.35 -7.76
N PRO A 38 5.41 -5.94 -8.34
CA PRO A 38 6.42 -6.63 -7.55
C PRO A 38 7.19 -5.62 -6.69
N LEU A 39 7.63 -6.08 -5.52
CA LEU A 39 8.59 -5.39 -4.67
C LEU A 39 9.96 -5.45 -5.36
N GLY A 40 10.33 -4.39 -6.06
CA GLY A 40 11.64 -4.26 -6.68
C GLY A 40 12.76 -4.02 -5.66
N PRO A 41 14.02 -3.98 -6.10
CA PRO A 41 15.16 -3.82 -5.20
C PRO A 41 15.08 -2.57 -4.31
N VAL A 42 14.52 -1.48 -4.84
CA VAL A 42 14.34 -0.22 -4.12
C VAL A 42 13.30 -0.37 -3.01
N GLU A 43 12.15 -0.96 -3.33
CA GLU A 43 11.08 -1.20 -2.35
C GLU A 43 11.54 -2.17 -1.26
N GLN A 44 12.28 -3.22 -1.62
CA GLN A 44 12.81 -4.19 -0.67
C GLN A 44 13.83 -3.56 0.28
N GLN A 45 14.77 -2.76 -0.24
CA GLN A 45 15.71 -2.02 0.60
C GLN A 45 14.98 -1.05 1.52
N PHE A 46 14.01 -0.31 0.97
CA PHE A 46 13.18 0.60 1.77
C PHE A 46 12.50 -0.15 2.92
N ILE A 47 11.87 -1.30 2.66
CA ILE A 47 11.18 -2.11 3.69
C ILE A 47 12.17 -2.57 4.77
N ALA A 48 13.35 -3.06 4.39
CA ALA A 48 14.34 -3.61 5.31
C ALA A 48 14.83 -2.61 6.36
N GLU A 49 14.85 -1.33 6.02
CA GLU A 49 15.31 -0.25 6.91
C GLU A 49 14.21 0.26 7.87
N ARG A 50 12.95 -0.16 7.71
CA ARG A 50 11.83 0.35 8.52
C ARG A 50 11.77 -0.29 9.90
N ASP A 51 11.51 0.55 10.89
CA ASP A 51 11.25 0.21 12.29
C ASP A 51 9.74 0.27 12.62
N ARG A 52 8.91 0.73 11.67
CA ARG A 52 7.45 0.90 11.82
C ARG A 52 6.71 0.49 10.56
N PHE A 53 5.53 -0.09 10.74
CA PHE A 53 4.62 -0.54 9.69
C PHE A 53 3.17 -0.30 10.13
N TYR A 54 2.33 0.16 9.21
CA TYR A 54 0.93 0.51 9.46
C TYR A 54 0.00 -0.27 8.53
N PRO A 55 -0.36 -1.52 8.85
CA PRO A 55 -1.34 -2.24 8.05
C PRO A 55 -2.71 -1.58 8.18
N ALA A 56 -3.34 -1.34 7.03
CA ALA A 56 -4.72 -0.88 6.92
C ALA A 56 -5.59 -2.03 6.39
N THR A 57 -6.69 -2.31 7.09
CA THR A 57 -7.69 -3.31 6.71
C THR A 57 -9.07 -2.66 6.70
N VAL A 58 -10.03 -3.31 6.06
CA VAL A 58 -11.44 -2.92 6.10
C VAL A 58 -12.19 -4.04 6.82
N SER A 59 -13.02 -3.70 7.81
CA SER A 59 -13.88 -4.68 8.48
C SER A 59 -14.91 -5.26 7.51
N GLU A 60 -15.60 -6.32 7.92
CA GLU A 60 -16.73 -6.88 7.16
C GLU A 60 -17.81 -5.82 6.86
N THR A 61 -18.00 -4.86 7.76
CA THR A 61 -18.97 -3.76 7.63
C THR A 61 -18.46 -2.58 6.79
N GLY A 62 -17.26 -2.64 6.23
CA GLY A 62 -16.69 -1.56 5.44
C GLY A 62 -16.00 -0.47 6.26
N TRP A 63 -15.84 -0.64 7.57
CA TRP A 63 -15.20 0.34 8.43
C TRP A 63 -13.67 0.22 8.34
N PRO A 64 -12.92 1.31 8.05
CA PRO A 64 -11.47 1.25 7.94
C PRO A 64 -10.83 1.09 9.31
N TYR A 65 -9.79 0.26 9.38
CA TYR A 65 -8.99 0.04 10.58
C TYR A 65 -7.49 0.12 10.24
N ILE A 66 -6.73 0.84 11.07
CA ILE A 66 -5.28 0.96 10.95
C ILE A 66 -4.67 0.51 12.27
N GLN A 67 -3.72 -0.41 12.19
CA GLN A 67 -2.92 -0.83 13.34
C GLN A 67 -1.51 -0.26 13.21
N HIS A 68 -0.91 0.13 14.32
CA HIS A 68 0.51 0.44 14.38
C HIS A 68 1.31 -0.80 14.78
N ARG A 69 2.36 -1.13 14.03
CA ARG A 69 3.35 -2.15 14.38
C ARG A 69 4.74 -1.55 14.36
N GLY A 70 5.41 -1.54 15.50
CA GLY A 70 6.82 -1.12 15.61
C GLY A 70 7.72 -2.30 15.97
N GLY A 71 9.01 -2.21 15.65
CA GLY A 71 10.07 -3.17 15.99
C GLY A 71 11.45 -2.59 15.66
N PRO A 72 12.55 -3.30 15.96
CA PRO A 72 13.86 -2.94 15.43
C PRO A 72 13.85 -2.92 13.90
N SER A 73 14.73 -2.15 13.26
CA SER A 73 14.88 -2.19 11.80
C SER A 73 15.05 -3.62 11.31
N GLY A 74 14.33 -3.96 10.23
CA GLY A 74 14.29 -5.31 9.68
C GLY A 74 13.26 -6.24 10.32
N PHE A 75 12.36 -5.76 11.19
CA PHE A 75 11.27 -6.59 11.74
C PHE A 75 10.19 -6.98 10.71
N LEU A 76 10.10 -6.21 9.61
CA LEU A 76 9.30 -6.53 8.43
C LEU A 76 10.23 -7.18 7.39
N HIS A 77 9.97 -8.45 7.07
CA HIS A 77 10.81 -9.24 6.18
C HIS A 77 10.14 -9.37 4.81
N VAL A 78 10.86 -9.10 3.73
CA VAL A 78 10.42 -9.49 2.38
C VAL A 78 10.79 -10.95 2.15
N LEU A 79 9.82 -11.78 1.79
CA LEU A 79 10.02 -13.20 1.51
C LEU A 79 10.24 -13.44 0.01
N ASP A 80 9.52 -12.71 -0.83
CA ASP A 80 9.62 -12.72 -2.29
C ASP A 80 9.04 -11.39 -2.85
N GLU A 81 9.01 -11.27 -4.19
CA GLU A 81 8.54 -10.08 -4.90
C GLU A 81 7.09 -9.69 -4.58
N HIS A 82 6.28 -10.58 -3.99
CA HIS A 82 4.88 -10.32 -3.69
C HIS A 82 4.50 -10.58 -2.23
N THR A 83 5.45 -10.96 -1.39
CA THR A 83 5.18 -11.41 -0.02
C THR A 83 6.10 -10.73 0.99
N ALA A 84 5.48 -10.13 2.01
CA ALA A 84 6.18 -9.63 3.19
C ALA A 84 5.57 -10.20 4.46
N MET A 85 6.41 -10.45 5.46
CA MET A 85 6.04 -11.03 6.73
C MET A 85 6.46 -10.12 7.89
N CYS A 86 5.49 -9.78 8.73
CA CYS A 86 5.72 -9.20 10.05
C CYS A 86 5.33 -10.25 11.10
N ARG A 87 6.27 -10.61 11.99
CA ARG A 87 5.96 -11.52 13.09
C ARG A 87 4.88 -10.91 13.99
N ASN A 88 3.83 -11.67 14.28
CA ASN A 88 2.79 -11.23 15.20
C ASN A 88 3.36 -11.22 16.64
N ARG A 89 3.50 -10.04 17.23
CA ARG A 89 3.73 -9.89 18.66
C ARG A 89 2.36 -9.61 19.28
N SER A 90 1.78 -10.62 19.93
CA SER A 90 0.52 -10.48 20.66
C SER A 90 0.67 -9.37 21.70
N GLY A 91 0.09 -8.21 21.44
CA GLY A 91 0.29 -7.03 22.28
C GLY A 91 -0.67 -5.90 22.00
N THR A 92 -1.94 -6.21 21.73
CA THR A 92 -3.13 -5.39 22.01
C THR A 92 -4.37 -6.12 21.51
N ARG A 93 -5.23 -6.54 22.45
CA ARG A 93 -6.60 -6.94 22.13
C ARG A 93 -7.36 -5.67 21.78
N SER A 94 -7.71 -5.49 20.52
CA SER A 94 -8.90 -4.70 20.21
C SER A 94 -10.05 -5.68 20.49
N ALA A 95 -10.71 -5.50 21.63
CA ALA A 95 -11.87 -6.29 21.99
C ALA A 95 -12.99 -6.05 20.95
N ASP A 96 -13.60 -7.12 20.48
CA ASP A 96 -15.04 -7.11 20.15
C ASP A 96 -15.84 -6.96 21.45
#